data_AF-A0A0H2TYX1-F1
#
_entry.id   AF-A0A0H2TYX1-F1
#
_cell.length_a   1.000
_cell.length_b   1.000
_cell.length_c   1.000
_cell.angle_alpha   90.00
_cell.angle_beta   90.00
_cell.angle_gamma   90.00
#
_symmetry.space_group_name_H-M   'P 1'
#
loop_
_entity.id
_entity.type
_entity.pdbx_description
1 polymer ?
#
loop_
_entity_poly.entity_id
_entity_poly.type
_entity_poly.pdbx_seq_one_letter_code
_entity_poly.pdbx_strand_id
1 'polypeptide(L)'
;RGAAQAQLVSTRALERQWHARVRDVNAALAPFAPDGLYLRLAQACLEQAAVCDALEESFLDQHQHQHQRQRRRNDDDDDDEDDNDGGGGGGGRRRRGGGGGDNDAPATERETLDWVRQYREARKLLYLRQERKERWDEGRVGGWR
;
A
#
# COMPACT_ATOMS: atom_id res chain seq x y z
N ARG A 1 -45.54 52.43 -4.59
CA ARG A 1 -45.68 50.99 -4.30
C ARG A 1 -44.65 50.13 -5.04
N GLY A 2 -44.44 50.31 -6.36
CA GLY A 2 -43.42 49.55 -7.11
C GLY A 2 -41.97 49.69 -6.60
N ALA A 3 -41.55 50.87 -6.14
CA ALA A 3 -40.20 51.06 -5.59
C ALA A 3 -39.93 50.20 -4.33
N ALA A 4 -40.88 50.10 -3.41
CA ALA A 4 -40.75 49.26 -2.21
C ALA A 4 -40.69 47.77 -2.58
N GLN A 5 -41.48 47.33 -3.57
CA GLN A 5 -41.44 45.96 -4.08
C GLN A 5 -40.09 45.65 -4.75
N ALA A 6 -39.54 46.58 -5.54
CA ALA A 6 -38.22 46.42 -6.15
C ALA A 6 -37.10 46.30 -5.10
N GLN A 7 -37.16 47.09 -4.02
CA GLN A 7 -36.21 47.02 -2.91
C GLN A 7 -36.30 45.68 -2.13
N LEU A 8 -37.49 45.11 -1.97
CA LEU A 8 -37.66 43.78 -1.36
C LEU A 8 -37.11 42.65 -2.25
N VAL A 9 -37.20 42.79 -3.56
CA VAL A 9 -36.64 41.80 -4.49
C VAL A 9 -35.11 41.91 -4.52
N SER A 10 -34.54 43.12 -4.52
CA SER A 10 -33.09 43.33 -4.52
C SER A 10 -32.44 42.83 -3.22
N THR A 11 -33.06 43.10 -2.07
CA THR A 11 -32.59 42.59 -0.77
C THR A 11 -32.58 41.07 -0.72
N ARG A 12 -33.67 40.41 -1.14
CA ARG A 12 -33.72 38.94 -1.26
C ARG A 12 -32.74 38.37 -2.27
N ALA A 13 -32.38 39.12 -3.31
CA ALA A 13 -31.34 38.71 -4.25
C ALA A 13 -29.95 38.75 -3.58
N LEU A 14 -29.66 39.80 -2.81
CA LEU A 14 -28.42 39.93 -2.06
C LEU A 14 -28.29 38.88 -0.95
N GLU A 15 -29.38 38.56 -0.24
CA GLU A 15 -29.41 37.49 0.75
C GLU A 15 -29.05 36.13 0.13
N ARG A 16 -29.62 35.81 -1.04
CA ARG A 16 -29.30 34.57 -1.76
C ARG A 16 -27.84 34.53 -2.20
N GLN A 17 -27.30 35.64 -2.71
CA GLN A 17 -25.89 35.74 -3.08
C GLN A 17 -24.97 35.55 -1.87
N TRP A 18 -25.30 36.16 -0.73
CA TRP A 18 -24.56 36.00 0.51
C TRP A 18 -24.57 34.54 1.00
N HIS A 19 -25.75 33.90 1.05
CA HIS A 19 -25.86 32.50 1.41
C HIS A 19 -25.10 31.57 0.45
N ALA A 20 -25.11 31.86 -0.86
CA ALA A 20 -24.30 31.12 -1.82
C ALA A 20 -22.81 31.27 -1.50
N ARG A 21 -22.33 32.49 -1.25
CA ARG A 21 -20.93 32.75 -0.94
C ARG A 21 -20.47 32.09 0.37
N VAL A 22 -21.31 32.11 1.40
CA VAL A 22 -21.06 31.41 2.67
C VAL A 22 -20.96 29.90 2.44
N ARG A 23 -21.84 29.31 1.61
CA ARG A 23 -21.76 27.89 1.25
C ARG A 23 -20.46 27.56 0.52
N ASP A 24 -20.05 28.38 -0.46
CA ASP A 24 -18.80 28.19 -1.19
C ASP A 24 -17.59 28.22 -0.25
N VAL A 25 -17.55 29.20 0.67
CA VAL A 25 -16.50 29.30 1.68
C VAL A 25 -16.50 28.10 2.61
N ASN A 26 -17.67 27.68 3.11
CA ASN A 26 -17.77 26.50 3.97
C ASN A 26 -17.36 25.22 3.24
N ALA A 27 -17.72 25.06 1.96
CA ALA A 27 -17.31 23.93 1.14
C ALA A 27 -15.80 23.91 0.93
N ALA A 28 -15.18 25.06 0.67
CA ALA A 28 -13.73 25.19 0.54
C ALA A 28 -12.98 24.89 1.85
N LEU A 29 -13.59 25.23 3.00
CA LEU A 29 -13.01 24.97 4.33
C LEU A 29 -13.30 23.57 4.85
N ALA A 30 -14.30 22.85 4.33
CA ALA A 30 -14.71 21.53 4.81
C ALA A 30 -13.55 20.51 4.97
N PRO A 31 -12.55 20.43 4.05
CA PRO A 31 -11.42 19.51 4.21
C PRO A 31 -10.46 19.87 5.36
N PHE A 32 -10.51 21.11 5.83
CA PHE A 32 -9.67 21.64 6.92
C PHE A 32 -10.47 21.84 8.22
N ALA A 33 -11.78 21.67 8.17
CA ALA A 33 -12.63 21.60 9.35
C ALA A 33 -12.25 20.35 10.18
N PRO A 34 -12.52 20.35 11.49
CA PRO A 34 -12.21 19.21 12.37
C PRO A 34 -12.70 17.87 11.81
N ASP A 35 -13.93 17.84 11.26
CA ASP A 35 -14.51 16.64 10.65
C ASP A 35 -13.74 16.19 9.41
N GLY A 36 -13.34 17.12 8.54
CA GLY A 36 -12.56 16.80 7.33
C GLY A 36 -11.16 16.25 7.67
N LEU A 37 -10.51 16.82 8.68
CA LEU A 37 -9.23 16.32 9.19
C LEU A 37 -9.37 14.95 9.84
N TYR A 38 -10.44 14.73 10.61
CA TYR A 38 -10.75 13.45 11.22
C TYR A 38 -11.00 12.36 10.18
N LEU A 39 -11.84 12.63 9.18
CA LEU A 39 -12.13 11.70 8.10
C LEU A 39 -10.85 11.32 7.35
N ARG A 40 -9.97 12.28 7.06
CA ARG A 40 -8.66 12.00 6.46
C ARG A 40 -7.76 11.15 7.35
N LEU A 41 -7.75 11.40 8.67
CA LEU A 41 -6.98 10.58 9.61
C LEU A 41 -7.53 9.16 9.70
N ALA A 42 -8.84 9.00 9.79
CA ALA A 42 -9.50 7.70 9.80
C ALA A 42 -9.19 6.91 8.53
N GLN A 43 -9.31 7.55 7.36
CA GLN A 43 -8.92 6.98 6.08
C GLN A 43 -7.44 6.56 6.05
N ALA A 44 -6.53 7.41 6.54
CA ALA A 44 -5.11 7.09 6.60
C ALA A 44 -4.77 5.94 7.58
N CYS A 45 -5.64 5.65 8.56
CA CYS A 45 -5.51 4.46 9.41
C CYS A 45 -5.91 3.20 8.63
N LEU A 46 -7.04 3.25 7.91
CA LEU A 46 -7.53 2.14 7.09
C LEU A 46 -6.54 1.79 5.98
N GLU A 47 -6.03 2.80 5.26
CA GLU A 47 -5.03 2.61 4.21
C GLU A 47 -3.74 2.00 4.77
N GLN A 48 -3.30 2.41 5.95
CA GLN A 48 -2.09 1.84 6.57
C GLN A 48 -2.28 0.40 7.02
N ALA A 49 -3.47 0.04 7.50
CA ALA A 49 -3.80 -1.34 7.83
C ALA A 49 -3.76 -2.21 6.56
N ALA A 50 -4.41 -1.76 5.47
CA ALA A 50 -4.36 -2.45 4.19
C ALA A 50 -2.92 -2.60 3.63
N VAL A 51 -2.04 -1.61 3.84
CA VAL A 51 -0.62 -1.73 3.48
C VAL A 51 0.09 -2.80 4.32
N CYS A 52 -0.22 -2.92 5.61
CA CYS A 52 0.35 -3.98 6.43
C CYS A 52 -0.12 -5.36 5.96
N ASP A 53 -1.43 -5.51 5.71
CA ASP A 53 -2.03 -6.76 5.25
C ASP A 53 -1.44 -7.16 3.88
N ALA A 54 -1.33 -6.21 2.94
CA ALA A 54 -0.73 -6.47 1.63
C ALA A 54 0.76 -6.85 1.71
N LEU A 55 1.51 -6.27 2.67
CA LEU A 55 2.90 -6.67 2.91
C LEU A 55 2.99 -8.10 3.45
N GLU A 56 2.06 -8.51 4.32
CA GLU A 56 1.97 -9.89 4.82
C GLU A 56 1.65 -10.88 3.70
N GLU A 57 0.65 -10.57 2.86
CA GLU A 57 0.28 -11.38 1.70
C GLU A 57 1.46 -11.52 0.73
N SER A 58 2.14 -10.42 0.39
CA SER A 58 3.29 -10.47 -0.53
C SER A 58 4.45 -11.34 -0.04
N PHE A 59 4.68 -11.39 1.27
CA PHE A 59 5.72 -12.22 1.87
C PHE A 59 5.35 -13.71 1.78
N LEU A 60 4.09 -14.05 2.05
CA LEU A 60 3.59 -15.41 1.96
C LEU A 60 3.62 -15.92 0.51
N ASP A 61 3.19 -15.09 -0.44
CA ASP A 61 3.21 -15.42 -1.87
C ASP A 61 4.63 -15.62 -2.39
N GLN A 62 5.58 -14.75 -2.02
CA GLN A 62 6.98 -14.89 -2.42
C GLN A 62 7.56 -16.23 -1.95
N HIS A 63 7.31 -16.63 -0.70
CA HIS A 63 7.81 -17.89 -0.16
C HIS A 63 7.13 -19.10 -0.83
N GLN A 64 5.82 -19.05 -1.08
CA GLN A 64 5.11 -20.11 -1.81
C GLN A 64 5.62 -20.28 -3.24
N HIS A 65 5.87 -19.19 -3.95
CA HIS A 65 6.45 -19.23 -5.29
C HIS A 65 7.88 -19.78 -5.30
N GLN A 66 8.68 -19.52 -4.26
CA GLN A 66 10.01 -20.12 -4.13
C GLN A 66 9.94 -21.64 -3.93
N HIS A 67 9.07 -22.13 -3.04
CA HIS A 67 8.86 -23.58 -2.84
C HIS A 67 8.37 -24.26 -4.11
N GLN A 68 7.44 -23.64 -4.85
CA GLN A 68 6.97 -24.18 -6.13
C GLN A 68 8.05 -24.19 -7.21
N ARG A 69 8.92 -23.17 -7.26
CA ARG A 69 10.08 -23.15 -8.16
C ARG A 69 11.10 -24.22 -7.83
N GLN A 70 11.37 -24.47 -6.54
CA GLN A 70 12.28 -25.53 -6.11
C GLN A 70 11.72 -26.92 -6.44
N ARG A 71 10.41 -27.14 -6.23
CA ARG A 71 9.76 -28.41 -6.63
C ARG A 71 9.85 -28.66 -8.12
N ARG A 72 9.52 -27.67 -8.95
CA ARG A 72 9.65 -27.79 -10.41
C ARG A 72 11.09 -28.06 -10.86
N ARG A 73 12.09 -27.42 -10.24
CA ARG A 73 13.50 -27.73 -10.50
C ARG A 73 13.84 -29.18 -10.18
N ASN A 74 13.36 -29.71 -9.05
CA ASN A 74 13.62 -31.11 -8.68
C ASN A 74 12.90 -32.10 -9.61
N ASP A 75 11.68 -31.78 -10.06
CA ASP A 75 10.92 -32.63 -10.99
C ASP A 75 11.58 -32.71 -12.38
N ASP A 76 12.32 -31.67 -12.80
CA ASP A 76 13.05 -31.64 -14.08
C ASP A 76 14.39 -32.43 -14.03
N ASP A 77 14.92 -32.73 -12.84
CA ASP A 77 16.21 -33.44 -12.65
C ASP A 77 16.06 -34.98 -12.63
N ASP A 78 14.82 -35.51 -12.59
CA ASP A 78 14.53 -36.96 -12.53
C ASP A 78 14.37 -37.63 -13.92
N ASP A 79 14.56 -36.90 -15.04
CA ASP A 79 14.35 -37.41 -16.41
C ASP A 79 15.64 -37.85 -17.15
N ASP A 80 16.79 -37.98 -16.46
CA ASP A 80 18.12 -38.30 -17.05
C ASP A 80 18.66 -39.71 -16.71
N GLU A 81 17.78 -40.67 -16.36
CA GLU A 81 18.16 -42.09 -16.19
C GLU A 81 17.32 -43.00 -17.10
N ASP A 82 17.64 -43.05 -18.40
CA ASP A 82 17.66 -44.31 -19.17
C ASP A 82 17.98 -44.02 -20.65
N ASP A 83 19.24 -44.23 -21.04
CA ASP A 83 19.64 -44.76 -22.36
C ASP A 83 21.18 -44.89 -22.39
N ASN A 84 21.73 -45.78 -21.57
CA ASN A 84 23.10 -46.26 -21.74
C ASN A 84 23.07 -47.72 -22.20
N ASP A 85 22.73 -47.93 -23.48
CA ASP A 85 23.05 -49.16 -24.22
C ASP A 85 24.20 -48.87 -25.21
N GLY A 86 25.19 -49.76 -25.19
CA GLY A 86 26.56 -49.50 -25.63
C GLY A 86 26.75 -49.14 -27.11
N GLY A 87 27.74 -48.29 -27.37
CA GLY A 87 28.20 -48.04 -28.75
C GLY A 87 29.30 -47.00 -28.92
N GLY A 88 30.56 -47.40 -28.70
CA GLY A 88 31.75 -46.99 -29.47
C GLY A 88 32.03 -45.51 -29.83
N GLY A 89 33.15 -45.00 -29.32
CA GLY A 89 34.13 -44.27 -30.15
C GLY A 89 34.18 -42.74 -30.07
N GLY A 90 35.29 -42.22 -29.55
CA GLY A 90 36.01 -41.10 -30.19
C GLY A 90 35.67 -39.66 -29.81
N GLY A 91 36.59 -39.04 -29.06
CA GLY A 91 37.08 -37.68 -29.37
C GLY A 91 36.36 -36.47 -28.74
N GLY A 92 37.16 -35.57 -28.17
CA GLY A 92 36.82 -34.14 -28.12
C GLY A 92 36.28 -33.59 -26.82
N ARG A 93 37.12 -33.50 -25.79
CA ARG A 93 36.87 -32.63 -24.62
C ARG A 93 36.83 -31.16 -25.05
N ARG A 94 35.65 -30.53 -25.03
CA ARG A 94 35.47 -29.11 -24.65
C ARG A 94 34.14 -28.96 -23.90
N ARG A 95 34.22 -29.15 -22.57
CA ARG A 95 33.18 -28.72 -21.64
C ARG A 95 33.00 -27.21 -21.81
N ARG A 96 31.84 -26.83 -22.35
CA ARG A 96 31.29 -25.48 -22.26
C ARG A 96 31.12 -25.19 -20.77
N GLY A 97 32.00 -24.35 -20.23
CA GLY A 97 31.89 -23.83 -18.87
C GLY A 97 30.66 -22.94 -18.77
N GLY A 98 29.52 -23.56 -18.46
CA GLY A 98 28.42 -22.90 -17.79
C GLY A 98 28.77 -22.76 -16.32
N GLY A 99 28.69 -21.53 -15.82
CA GLY A 99 28.96 -21.21 -14.42
C GLY A 99 28.52 -19.78 -14.12
N GLY A 100 27.39 -19.35 -14.67
CA GLY A 100 26.66 -18.20 -14.15
C GLY A 100 25.83 -18.70 -12.98
N GLY A 101 26.28 -18.45 -11.75
CA GLY A 101 25.63 -18.97 -10.55
C GLY A 101 25.80 -18.11 -9.30
N ASP A 102 26.31 -16.89 -9.41
CA ASP A 102 26.56 -16.02 -8.24
C ASP A 102 25.32 -15.22 -7.79
N ASN A 103 24.15 -15.45 -8.39
CA ASN A 103 22.95 -14.63 -8.15
C ASN A 103 21.88 -15.29 -7.28
N ASP A 104 21.99 -16.57 -6.91
CA ASP A 104 20.86 -17.32 -6.32
C ASP A 104 20.92 -17.49 -4.78
N ALA A 105 21.92 -16.95 -4.04
CA ALA A 105 22.11 -17.30 -2.61
C ALA A 105 22.26 -16.16 -1.56
N PRO A 106 22.55 -14.88 -1.86
CA PRO A 106 22.52 -13.80 -0.85
C PRO A 106 21.38 -12.79 -1.01
N ALA A 107 20.55 -12.91 -2.05
CA ALA A 107 19.44 -11.99 -2.30
C ALA A 107 18.27 -12.20 -1.30
N THR A 108 17.93 -13.45 -0.98
CA THR A 108 16.72 -13.79 -0.23
C THR A 108 16.78 -13.42 1.26
N GLU A 109 17.91 -13.63 1.93
CA GLU A 109 18.05 -13.24 3.35
C GLU A 109 18.02 -11.71 3.50
N ARG A 110 18.69 -10.99 2.59
CA ARG A 110 18.63 -9.53 2.55
C ARG A 110 17.22 -9.01 2.28
N GLU A 111 16.52 -9.59 1.31
CA GLU A 111 15.13 -9.28 1.00
C GLU A 111 14.21 -9.50 2.22
N THR A 112 14.41 -10.60 2.96
CA THR A 112 13.62 -10.86 4.17
C THR A 112 13.90 -9.82 5.26
N LEU A 113 15.15 -9.41 5.46
CA LEU A 113 15.52 -8.39 6.43
C LEU A 113 14.95 -7.01 6.05
N ASP A 114 15.01 -6.67 4.76
CA ASP A 114 14.44 -5.42 4.23
C ASP A 114 12.91 -5.42 4.38
N TRP A 115 12.24 -6.55 4.12
CA TRP A 115 10.80 -6.72 4.37
C TRP A 115 10.46 -6.56 5.85
N VAL A 116 11.17 -7.24 6.75
CA VAL A 116 10.93 -7.13 8.20
C VAL A 116 11.07 -5.68 8.66
N ARG A 117 12.08 -4.96 8.15
CA ARG A 117 12.27 -3.55 8.46
C ARG A 117 11.09 -2.70 7.97
N GLN A 118 10.67 -2.87 6.72
CA GLN A 118 9.55 -2.14 6.14
C GLN A 118 8.23 -2.43 6.86
N TYR A 119 7.95 -3.70 7.16
CA TYR A 119 6.76 -4.12 7.88
C TYR A 119 6.71 -3.54 9.30
N ARG A 120 7.83 -3.55 10.03
CA ARG A 120 7.91 -2.95 11.37
C ARG A 120 7.65 -1.45 11.35
N GLU A 121 8.23 -0.72 10.39
CA GLU A 121 7.95 0.71 10.25
C GLU A 121 6.49 0.98 9.86
N ALA A 122 5.91 0.16 8.97
CA ALA A 122 4.50 0.26 8.59
C ALA A 122 3.55 0.03 9.79
N ARG A 123 3.81 -1.01 10.60
CA ARG A 123 3.03 -1.32 11.81
C ARG A 123 3.19 -0.25 12.90
N LYS A 124 4.40 0.28 13.09
CA LYS A 124 4.65 1.39 14.00
C LYS A 124 3.85 2.63 13.59
N LEU A 125 3.81 2.94 12.29
CA LEU A 125 3.04 4.05 11.76
C LEU A 125 1.53 3.85 11.95
N LEU A 126 1.03 2.63 11.73
CA LEU A 126 -0.36 2.27 12.02
C LEU A 126 -0.72 2.53 13.48
N TYR A 127 0.09 2.02 14.41
CA TYR A 127 -0.11 2.21 15.85
C TYR A 127 -0.16 3.70 16.22
N LEU A 128 0.79 4.50 15.75
CA LEU A 128 0.82 5.94 16.03
C LEU A 128 -0.39 6.69 15.48
N ARG A 129 -0.94 6.26 14.35
CA ARG A 129 -2.17 6.83 13.76
C ARG A 129 -3.41 6.42 14.56
N GLN A 130 -3.49 5.17 15.00
CA GLN A 130 -4.55 4.68 15.87
C GLN A 130 -4.57 5.43 17.20
N GLU A 131 -3.44 5.55 17.89
CA GLU A 131 -3.39 6.32 19.14
C GLU A 131 -3.76 7.79 18.94
N ARG A 132 -3.35 8.40 17.82
CA ARG A 132 -3.74 9.78 17.50
C ARG A 132 -5.25 9.89 17.32
N LYS A 133 -5.86 8.91 16.65
CA LYS A 133 -7.31 8.84 16.44
C LYS A 133 -8.03 8.62 17.77
N GLU A 134 -7.58 7.70 18.63
CA GLU A 134 -8.16 7.47 19.95
C GLU A 134 -8.07 8.70 20.84
N ARG A 135 -6.91 9.39 20.85
CA ARG A 135 -6.77 10.67 21.56
C ARG A 135 -7.71 11.75 21.01
N TRP A 136 -7.99 11.73 19.72
CA TRP A 136 -8.95 12.63 19.07
C TRP A 136 -10.39 12.26 19.49
N ASP A 137 -10.74 10.97 19.45
CA ASP A 137 -12.06 10.42 19.82
C ASP A 137 -12.40 10.73 21.30
N GLU A 138 -11.40 10.71 22.18
CA GLU A 138 -11.53 11.07 23.59
C GLU A 138 -11.54 12.59 23.86
N GLY A 139 -11.32 13.43 22.85
CA GLY A 139 -11.26 14.89 22.98
C GLY A 139 -9.99 15.42 23.69
N ARG A 140 -8.94 14.59 23.82
CA ARG A 140 -7.66 14.98 24.42
C ARG A 140 -6.75 15.75 23.47
N VAL A 141 -7.12 15.87 22.19
CA VAL A 141 -6.41 16.70 21.21
C VAL A 141 -6.96 18.12 21.25
N GLY A 142 -6.44 18.91 22.20
CA GLY A 142 -6.51 20.37 22.17
C GLY A 142 -7.91 20.99 22.15
N GLY A 143 -8.77 20.72 23.14
CA GLY A 143 -9.84 21.65 23.54
C GLY A 143 -10.96 21.94 22.53
N TRP A 144 -11.04 21.24 21.40
CA TRP A 144 -12.16 21.38 20.46
C TRP A 144 -13.35 20.59 21.00
N ARG A 145 -14.23 21.29 21.73
CA ARG A 145 -15.63 20.92 21.99
C ARG A 145 -16.53 21.97 21.34
#